data_AF-A0AAI8TSW5-F1
#
_entry.id   AF-A0AAI8TSW5-F1
#
_cell.length_a   1.000
_cell.length_b   1.000
_cell.length_c   1.000
_cell.angle_alpha   90.00
_cell.angle_beta   90.00
_cell.angle_gamma   90.00
#
_symmetry.space_group_name_H-M   'P 1'
#
loop_
_entity.id
_entity.type
_entity.pdbx_description
1 polymer ?
#
loop_
_entity_poly.entity_id
_entity_poly.type
_entity_poly.pdbx_seq_one_letter_code
_entity_poly.pdbx_strand_id
1 'polypeptide(L)'
;MRIIAMPAAIALAGLIVSGCSGSGGEDRKPEPSGSVGTASGTSTADVPEYRLEPGGTPATLTVSVDKAYSKSEMTAILDDLKRQHDGQDDGFFVHINCAQGQPSRLAMGKFAVGPAGAQRTGLAVGEASVDMVEGTKCPGEAPLNAPADPKAVTAQQVVDAIFDSGLPGTDVRDNSQQMCDYLTCVQFVKTEEYSVYQFPDVQTAQARGEMLGKGTVSGAILTVFDGVDPARVAEYEAAADAAIAGR
;
A
#
# COMPACT_ATOMS: atom_id res chain seq x y z
N MET A 1 -44.51 -8.97 -17.68
CA MET A 1 -45.42 -7.96 -18.25
C MET A 1 -46.30 -7.35 -17.16
N ARG A 2 -45.95 -6.16 -16.66
CA ARG A 2 -46.83 -5.22 -15.92
C ARG A 2 -46.11 -3.86 -15.89
N ILE A 3 -46.86 -2.76 -16.03
CA ILE A 3 -46.33 -1.40 -16.25
C ILE A 3 -47.02 -0.43 -15.29
N ILE A 4 -46.24 0.27 -14.46
CA ILE A 4 -46.62 1.45 -13.66
C ILE A 4 -45.34 2.30 -13.57
N ALA A 5 -45.08 3.28 -14.44
CA ALA A 5 -45.69 4.61 -14.62
C ALA A 5 -45.00 5.71 -13.78
N MET A 6 -44.38 6.68 -14.47
CA MET A 6 -43.87 7.95 -13.94
C MET A 6 -44.95 9.05 -14.00
N PRO A 7 -44.86 10.08 -13.14
CA PRO A 7 -44.39 11.41 -13.58
C PRO A 7 -43.31 11.99 -12.61
N ALA A 8 -42.37 12.89 -12.95
CA ALA A 8 -42.18 13.93 -13.98
C ALA A 8 -42.50 15.38 -13.52
N ALA A 9 -41.67 16.34 -13.98
CA ALA A 9 -41.71 17.81 -13.79
C ALA A 9 -41.38 18.36 -12.37
N ILE A 10 -40.90 19.60 -12.13
CA ILE A 10 -39.98 20.57 -12.81
C ILE A 10 -39.79 21.77 -11.84
N ALA A 11 -38.61 22.41 -11.79
CA ALA A 11 -38.47 23.79 -11.27
C ALA A 11 -37.20 24.50 -11.82
N LEU A 12 -37.31 25.77 -12.23
CA LEU A 12 -36.18 26.64 -12.66
C LEU A 12 -36.25 28.03 -11.97
N ALA A 13 -35.10 28.52 -11.50
CA ALA A 13 -34.70 29.92 -11.26
C ALA A 13 -33.18 29.93 -10.89
N GLY A 14 -32.33 30.94 -11.08
CA GLY A 14 -32.47 32.34 -11.52
C GLY A 14 -32.24 33.33 -10.35
N LEU A 15 -31.52 34.47 -10.43
CA LEU A 15 -30.74 35.14 -11.51
C LEU A 15 -29.91 36.33 -10.94
N ILE A 16 -28.61 36.48 -11.31
CA ILE A 16 -27.69 37.67 -11.10
C ILE A 16 -27.52 38.23 -9.64
N VAL A 17 -26.83 39.34 -9.25
CA VAL A 17 -26.28 40.57 -9.90
C VAL A 17 -25.08 41.21 -9.12
N SER A 18 -24.08 41.79 -9.83
CA SER A 18 -23.10 42.87 -9.42
C SER A 18 -22.17 42.68 -8.19
N GLY A 19 -21.08 43.47 -7.98
CA GLY A 19 -20.42 44.51 -8.81
C GLY A 19 -19.42 45.41 -8.03
N CYS A 20 -18.65 46.26 -8.75
CA CYS A 20 -17.56 47.18 -8.29
C CYS A 20 -16.26 46.51 -7.81
N SER A 21 -15.02 46.88 -8.19
CA SER A 21 -14.36 48.13 -8.67
C SER A 21 -14.10 49.20 -7.60
N GLY A 22 -12.80 49.47 -7.36
CA GLY A 22 -12.29 50.59 -6.59
C GLY A 22 -10.84 50.86 -7.00
N SER A 23 -10.50 52.12 -7.29
CA SER A 23 -9.16 52.54 -7.75
C SER A 23 -8.67 53.70 -6.89
N GLY A 24 -7.38 53.68 -6.54
CA GLY A 24 -6.71 54.72 -5.79
C GLY A 24 -5.24 54.35 -5.59
N GLY A 25 -4.34 55.29 -5.83
CA GLY A 25 -2.91 55.12 -5.65
C GLY A 25 -2.27 56.42 -5.17
N GLU A 26 -1.19 56.30 -4.39
CA GLU A 26 -0.38 57.42 -3.90
C GLU A 26 1.09 56.98 -3.84
N ASP A 27 1.99 57.85 -4.31
CA ASP A 27 3.44 57.60 -4.36
C ASP A 27 4.13 57.62 -2.99
N ARG A 28 4.97 56.61 -2.71
CA ARG A 28 6.04 56.71 -1.69
C ARG A 28 7.33 55.98 -2.12
N LYS A 29 8.44 56.71 -2.03
CA LYS A 29 9.87 56.30 -2.10
C LYS A 29 10.62 57.18 -1.05
N PRO A 30 11.75 56.79 -0.39
CA PRO A 30 12.68 55.66 -0.62
C PRO A 30 12.94 54.68 0.54
N GLU A 31 13.59 53.54 0.18
CA GLU A 31 14.80 52.88 0.72
C GLU A 31 15.32 53.14 2.18
N PRO A 32 16.15 52.26 2.79
CA PRO A 32 16.58 50.89 2.43
C PRO A 32 16.54 49.86 3.59
N SER A 33 17.15 48.67 3.37
CA SER A 33 17.64 47.70 4.38
C SER A 33 16.61 46.77 5.03
N GLY A 34 17.05 45.54 5.34
CA GLY A 34 16.21 44.52 6.00
C GLY A 34 16.42 43.11 5.42
N SER A 35 17.45 42.41 5.90
CA SER A 35 17.79 41.03 5.53
C SER A 35 16.59 40.06 5.58
N VAL A 36 16.02 39.70 4.43
CA VAL A 36 15.22 38.47 4.31
C VAL A 36 16.21 37.31 4.29
N GLY A 37 16.30 36.59 5.42
CA GLY A 37 17.19 35.44 5.53
C GLY A 37 16.83 34.37 4.50
N THR A 38 17.85 33.72 3.92
CA THR A 38 17.67 32.54 3.08
C THR A 38 16.83 31.52 3.83
N ALA A 39 15.58 31.33 3.41
CA ALA A 39 14.77 30.24 3.92
C ALA A 39 15.51 28.94 3.60
N SER A 40 15.93 28.21 4.64
CA SER A 40 16.60 26.93 4.49
C SER A 40 15.77 26.06 3.57
N GLY A 41 16.32 25.69 2.42
CA GLY A 41 15.63 24.79 1.51
C GLY A 41 15.31 23.51 2.27
N THR A 42 14.03 23.20 2.43
CA THR A 42 13.60 21.88 2.89
C THR A 42 14.10 20.91 1.84
N SER A 43 15.23 20.27 2.14
CA SER A 43 15.73 19.18 1.31
C SER A 43 14.64 18.14 1.29
N THR A 44 14.03 17.93 0.13
CA THR A 44 13.35 16.68 -0.17
C THR A 44 14.43 15.61 -0.14
N ALA A 45 14.68 15.05 1.05
CA ALA A 45 15.46 13.84 1.17
C ALA A 45 14.75 12.79 0.32
N ASP A 46 15.44 12.23 -0.65
CA ASP A 46 14.91 11.12 -1.44
C ASP A 46 14.51 10.02 -0.45
N VAL A 47 13.21 9.74 -0.38
CA VAL A 47 12.67 8.72 0.51
C VAL A 47 13.20 7.38 0.00
N PRO A 48 13.93 6.59 0.82
CA PRO A 48 14.42 5.29 0.39
C PRO A 48 13.28 4.39 -0.09
N GLU A 49 13.54 3.48 -1.03
CA GLU A 49 12.54 2.47 -1.39
C GLU A 49 12.26 1.59 -0.15
N TYR A 50 10.99 1.46 0.21
CA TYR A 50 10.53 0.61 1.31
C TYR A 50 9.21 -0.07 0.94
N ARG A 51 9.03 -1.28 1.47
CA ARG A 51 7.82 -2.10 1.32
C ARG A 51 7.00 -2.02 2.60
N LEU A 52 5.76 -1.55 2.53
CA LEU A 52 4.83 -1.62 3.67
C LEU A 52 4.27 -3.04 3.80
N GLU A 53 4.53 -3.69 4.93
CA GLU A 53 4.02 -5.01 5.30
C GLU A 53 2.85 -4.86 6.29
N PRO A 54 1.76 -5.65 6.14
CA PRO A 54 0.64 -5.59 7.07
C PRO A 54 1.03 -5.81 8.53
N GLY A 55 0.47 -4.97 9.38
CA GLY A 55 0.77 -4.89 10.80
C GLY A 55 0.17 -6.02 11.63
N GLY A 56 0.85 -6.38 12.72
CA GLY A 56 0.27 -7.22 13.78
C GLY A 56 -0.87 -6.53 14.54
N THR A 57 -0.97 -5.20 14.46
CA THR A 57 -2.13 -4.40 14.89
C THR A 57 -2.28 -3.19 13.95
N PRO A 58 -3.45 -2.52 13.88
CA PRO A 58 -3.62 -1.29 13.08
C PRO A 58 -2.67 -0.14 13.46
N ALA A 59 -2.16 -0.13 14.70
CA ALA A 59 -1.21 0.88 15.20
C ALA A 59 0.26 0.40 15.14
N THR A 60 0.54 -0.73 14.49
CA THR A 60 1.88 -1.31 14.32
C THR A 60 2.16 -1.54 12.84
N LEU A 61 2.82 -0.60 12.18
CA LEU A 61 3.22 -0.76 10.78
C LEU A 61 4.52 -1.60 10.73
N THR A 62 4.63 -2.55 9.81
CA THR A 62 5.91 -3.20 9.50
C THR A 62 6.39 -2.68 8.16
N VAL A 63 7.68 -2.38 8.01
CA VAL A 63 8.25 -2.02 6.71
C VAL A 63 9.53 -2.80 6.46
N SER A 64 9.75 -3.25 5.23
CA SER A 64 10.97 -3.91 4.80
C SER A 64 11.75 -3.05 3.81
N VAL A 65 13.07 -3.03 3.95
CA VAL A 65 14.01 -2.30 3.09
C VAL A 65 15.04 -3.25 2.47
N ASP A 66 15.55 -2.91 1.29
CA ASP A 66 16.57 -3.66 0.56
C ASP A 66 17.91 -3.74 1.32
N LYS A 67 18.23 -2.71 2.12
CA LYS A 67 19.50 -2.57 2.84
C LYS A 67 19.41 -1.79 4.14
N ALA A 68 20.51 -1.79 4.90
CA ALA A 68 20.65 -1.07 6.17
C ALA A 68 20.91 0.43 5.94
N TYR A 69 19.84 1.20 5.75
CA TYR A 69 19.88 2.66 5.61
C TYR A 69 20.33 3.41 6.89
N SER A 70 20.82 4.64 6.71
CA SER A 70 21.19 5.55 7.81
C SER A 70 19.98 6.02 8.62
N LYS A 71 20.20 6.52 9.84
CA LYS A 71 19.10 7.05 10.69
C LYS A 71 18.30 8.16 10.00
N SER A 72 18.94 9.03 9.22
CA SER A 72 18.28 10.10 8.45
C SER A 72 17.36 9.55 7.35
N GLU A 73 17.80 8.52 6.64
CA GLU A 73 17.02 7.82 5.60
C GLU A 73 15.84 7.06 6.24
N MET A 74 16.06 6.39 7.37
CA MET A 74 14.98 5.77 8.15
C MET A 74 13.96 6.79 8.69
N THR A 75 14.40 8.00 9.05
CA THR A 75 13.48 9.10 9.41
C THR A 75 12.69 9.58 8.20
N ALA A 76 13.27 9.64 7.00
CA ALA A 76 12.54 9.98 5.77
C ALA A 76 11.42 8.97 5.45
N ILE A 77 11.63 7.67 5.73
CA ILE A 77 10.57 6.65 5.66
C ILE A 77 9.45 6.95 6.66
N LEU A 78 9.76 7.30 7.92
CA LEU A 78 8.73 7.66 8.90
C LEU A 78 7.96 8.93 8.50
N ASP A 79 8.65 9.94 7.97
CA ASP A 79 8.01 11.18 7.51
C ASP A 79 7.15 10.96 6.26
N ASP A 80 7.40 9.92 5.46
CA ASP A 80 6.52 9.51 4.37
C ASP A 80 5.30 8.74 4.86
N LEU A 81 5.49 7.71 5.70
CA LEU A 81 4.38 7.02 6.37
C LEU A 81 3.45 7.99 7.10
N LYS A 82 4.02 8.99 7.79
CA LYS A 82 3.26 10.04 8.47
C LYS A 82 2.36 10.83 7.50
N ARG A 83 2.83 11.15 6.30
CA ARG A 83 2.01 11.79 5.24
C ARG A 83 0.92 10.86 4.72
N GLN A 84 1.21 9.57 4.53
CA GLN A 84 0.21 8.58 4.10
C GLN A 84 -0.92 8.39 5.14
N HIS A 85 -0.61 8.63 6.41
CA HIS A 85 -1.56 8.59 7.53
C HIS A 85 -2.09 9.98 7.96
N ASP A 86 -1.83 11.06 7.21
CA ASP A 86 -2.31 12.40 7.56
C ASP A 86 -3.85 12.42 7.68
N GLY A 87 -4.35 13.11 8.71
CA GLY A 87 -5.78 13.17 9.05
C GLY A 87 -6.32 11.97 9.84
N GLN A 88 -5.53 10.90 10.03
CA GLN A 88 -5.84 9.85 10.99
C GLN A 88 -5.31 10.30 12.37
N ASP A 89 -6.16 10.79 13.27
CA ASP A 89 -5.76 11.16 14.64
C ASP A 89 -5.43 9.91 15.47
N ASP A 90 -4.25 9.35 15.22
CA ASP A 90 -3.70 8.17 15.88
C ASP A 90 -2.16 8.10 15.78
N GLY A 91 -1.56 7.17 16.52
CA GLY A 91 -0.13 7.01 16.69
C GLY A 91 0.35 5.64 16.22
N PHE A 92 1.48 5.63 15.52
CA PHE A 92 1.97 4.43 14.85
C PHE A 92 3.35 4.05 15.38
N PHE A 93 3.53 2.78 15.69
CA PHE A 93 4.83 2.16 15.94
C PHE A 93 5.27 1.46 14.67
N VAL A 94 6.51 1.70 14.23
CA VAL A 94 7.02 1.22 12.93
C VAL A 94 8.14 0.21 13.15
N HIS A 95 8.01 -0.94 12.52
CA HIS A 95 8.92 -2.06 12.60
C HIS A 95 9.74 -2.15 11.30
N ILE A 96 10.93 -1.55 11.28
CA ILE A 96 11.80 -1.55 10.10
C ILE A 96 12.63 -2.84 10.05
N ASN A 97 12.52 -3.59 8.96
CA ASN A 97 13.17 -4.88 8.68
C ASN A 97 14.09 -4.78 7.46
N CYS A 98 15.11 -5.63 7.40
CA CYS A 98 15.66 -6.10 6.13
C CYS A 98 14.64 -6.98 5.41
N ALA A 99 14.49 -6.80 4.09
CA ALA A 99 13.65 -7.64 3.25
C ALA A 99 14.13 -9.11 3.14
N GLN A 100 15.35 -9.43 3.59
CA GLN A 100 15.88 -10.79 3.61
C GLN A 100 16.63 -11.13 4.91
N GLY A 101 16.51 -12.39 5.33
CA GLY A 101 17.33 -13.03 6.37
C GLY A 101 17.01 -12.65 7.82
N GLN A 102 17.86 -13.12 8.75
CA GLN A 102 17.74 -12.88 10.19
C GLN A 102 19.12 -12.61 10.83
N PRO A 103 19.21 -11.74 11.85
CA PRO A 103 18.13 -10.93 12.43
C PRO A 103 17.67 -9.82 11.47
N SER A 104 16.36 -9.74 11.26
CA SER A 104 15.73 -8.83 10.26
C SER A 104 15.58 -7.40 10.77
N ARG A 105 15.29 -7.19 12.06
CA ARG A 105 14.99 -5.87 12.64
C ARG A 105 16.20 -4.92 12.57
N LEU A 106 16.09 -3.87 11.76
CA LEU A 106 17.10 -2.80 11.64
C LEU A 106 16.86 -1.64 12.60
N ALA A 107 15.59 -1.24 12.78
CA ALA A 107 15.21 -0.10 13.60
C ALA A 107 13.77 -0.22 14.08
N MET A 108 13.46 0.49 15.17
CA MET A 108 12.12 0.73 15.65
C MET A 108 11.80 2.21 15.49
N GLY A 109 10.77 2.52 14.73
CA GLY A 109 10.25 3.87 14.56
C GLY A 109 8.98 4.09 15.38
N LYS A 110 8.61 5.35 15.57
CA LYS A 110 7.25 5.76 15.97
C LYS A 110 6.96 7.17 15.50
N PHE A 111 5.71 7.47 15.16
CA PHE A 111 5.26 8.82 14.78
C PHE A 111 3.83 9.13 15.26
N ALA A 112 3.57 10.41 15.51
CA ALA A 112 2.30 10.91 16.03
C ALA A 112 1.54 11.74 14.99
N VAL A 113 0.35 11.31 14.60
CA VAL A 113 -0.61 12.15 13.87
C VAL A 113 -1.72 12.57 14.85
N GLY A 114 -1.94 13.87 14.97
CA GLY A 114 -2.93 14.44 15.88
C GLY A 114 -2.68 14.22 17.39
N PRO A 115 -3.56 14.76 18.27
CA PRO A 115 -3.44 14.64 19.73
C PRO A 115 -3.50 13.20 20.27
N ALA A 116 -4.29 12.31 19.67
CA ALA A 116 -4.36 10.91 20.10
C ALA A 116 -3.07 10.17 19.73
N GLY A 117 -2.46 10.48 18.58
CA GLY A 117 -1.16 9.95 18.22
C GLY A 117 -0.04 10.39 19.14
N ALA A 118 -0.07 11.64 19.59
CA ALA A 118 0.83 12.16 20.63
C ALA A 118 0.65 11.39 21.95
N GLN A 119 -0.60 11.18 22.39
CA GLN A 119 -0.90 10.41 23.60
C GLN A 119 -0.42 8.95 23.52
N ARG A 120 -0.61 8.28 22.38
CA ARG A 120 -0.24 6.86 22.22
C ARG A 120 1.28 6.65 22.14
N THR A 121 2.00 7.53 21.45
CA THR A 121 3.44 7.36 21.19
C THR A 121 4.36 8.07 22.20
N GLY A 122 3.83 9.02 22.97
CA GLY A 122 4.60 9.88 23.86
C GLY A 122 5.51 10.87 23.12
N LEU A 123 5.16 11.23 21.89
CA LEU A 123 5.81 12.26 21.07
C LEU A 123 4.93 13.52 20.99
N ALA A 124 5.47 14.64 20.52
CA ALA A 124 4.68 15.79 20.12
C ALA A 124 3.86 15.52 18.83
N VAL A 125 2.79 16.29 18.61
CA VAL A 125 1.96 16.17 17.40
C VAL A 125 2.82 16.45 16.15
N GLY A 126 2.86 15.52 15.20
CA GLY A 126 3.66 15.62 13.98
C GLY A 126 5.13 15.18 14.11
N GLU A 127 5.59 14.82 15.31
CA GLU A 127 6.95 14.34 15.57
C GLU A 127 7.10 12.84 15.22
N ALA A 128 8.32 12.44 14.86
CA ALA A 128 8.72 11.06 14.62
C ALA A 128 10.08 10.76 15.27
N SER A 129 10.28 9.53 15.75
CA SER A 129 11.55 9.05 16.32
C SER A 129 11.96 7.72 15.69
N VAL A 130 13.26 7.52 15.48
CA VAL A 130 13.87 6.27 15.00
C VAL A 130 14.95 5.82 15.98
N ASP A 131 14.79 4.62 16.52
CA ASP A 131 15.79 3.95 17.36
C ASP A 131 16.41 2.80 16.56
N MET A 132 17.69 2.96 16.19
CA MET A 132 18.43 1.98 15.38
C MET A 132 18.89 0.80 16.25
N VAL A 133 18.85 -0.42 15.71
CA VAL A 133 19.37 -1.61 16.39
C VAL A 133 20.84 -1.81 16.03
N GLU A 134 21.72 -1.61 17.01
CA GLU A 134 23.18 -1.66 16.81
C GLU A 134 23.66 -3.02 16.27
N GLY A 135 24.70 -2.98 15.42
CA GLY A 135 25.34 -4.16 14.85
C GLY A 135 24.57 -4.90 13.74
N THR A 136 23.32 -4.51 13.47
CA THR A 136 22.47 -5.15 12.45
C THR A 136 22.87 -4.74 11.02
N LYS A 137 22.65 -5.65 10.07
CA LYS A 137 22.91 -5.50 8.62
C LYS A 137 21.98 -6.41 7.83
N CYS A 138 21.62 -6.00 6.61
CA CYS A 138 20.97 -6.92 5.67
C CYS A 138 22.01 -7.85 5.03
N PRO A 139 21.71 -9.14 4.85
CA PRO A 139 22.65 -10.13 4.31
C PRO A 139 22.85 -10.06 2.79
N GLY A 140 22.22 -9.10 2.12
CA GLY A 140 22.42 -8.74 0.72
C GLY A 140 21.59 -7.50 0.37
N GLU A 141 21.92 -6.84 -0.74
CA GLU A 141 21.07 -5.81 -1.35
C GLU A 141 20.16 -6.54 -2.36
N ALA A 142 18.91 -6.80 -1.97
CA ALA A 142 17.92 -7.46 -2.82
C ALA A 142 16.79 -6.47 -3.15
N PRO A 143 16.39 -6.30 -4.43
CA PRO A 143 15.35 -5.35 -4.80
C PRO A 143 14.03 -5.73 -4.12
N LEU A 144 13.34 -4.73 -3.56
CA LEU A 144 12.07 -4.95 -2.88
C LEU A 144 11.03 -5.49 -3.86
N ASN A 145 10.94 -4.87 -5.03
CA ASN A 145 10.05 -5.30 -6.11
C ASN A 145 10.79 -6.23 -7.08
N ALA A 146 11.15 -7.41 -6.56
CA ALA A 146 11.75 -8.48 -7.34
C ALA A 146 10.76 -9.03 -8.38
N PRO A 147 11.18 -9.27 -9.64
CA PRO A 147 10.34 -9.93 -10.63
C PRO A 147 10.15 -11.41 -10.27
N ALA A 148 9.04 -12.00 -10.73
CA ALA A 148 8.84 -13.45 -10.64
C ALA A 148 9.89 -14.21 -11.45
N ASP A 149 10.18 -15.46 -11.05
CA ASP A 149 10.92 -16.41 -11.89
C ASP A 149 10.25 -16.48 -13.28
N PRO A 150 10.98 -16.26 -14.39
CA PRO A 150 10.43 -16.36 -15.75
C PRO A 150 9.78 -17.71 -16.11
N LYS A 151 9.96 -18.76 -15.29
CA LYS A 151 9.33 -20.07 -15.42
C LYS A 151 8.08 -20.26 -14.55
N ALA A 152 7.83 -19.37 -13.59
CA ALA A 152 6.67 -19.44 -12.71
C ALA A 152 5.35 -19.37 -13.51
N VAL A 153 4.31 -19.99 -12.97
CA VAL A 153 2.94 -19.78 -13.45
C VAL A 153 2.51 -18.37 -13.07
N THR A 154 1.81 -17.66 -13.97
CA THR A 154 1.27 -16.33 -13.69
C THR A 154 -0.13 -16.41 -13.07
N ALA A 155 -0.58 -15.36 -12.40
CA ALA A 155 -1.91 -15.32 -11.81
C ALA A 155 -3.00 -15.52 -12.89
N GLN A 156 -2.83 -14.89 -14.06
CA GLN A 156 -3.72 -15.08 -15.21
C GLN A 156 -3.80 -16.54 -15.67
N GLN A 157 -2.67 -17.27 -15.71
CA GLN A 157 -2.66 -18.66 -16.18
C GLN A 157 -3.40 -19.63 -15.25
N VAL A 158 -3.48 -19.33 -13.96
CA VAL A 158 -4.31 -20.08 -13.00
C VAL A 158 -5.80 -19.75 -13.19
N VAL A 159 -6.13 -18.47 -13.40
CA VAL A 159 -7.50 -18.01 -13.73
C VAL A 159 -7.98 -18.70 -15.00
N ASP A 160 -7.19 -18.68 -16.08
CA ASP A 160 -7.50 -19.31 -17.36
C ASP A 160 -7.74 -20.82 -17.21
N ALA A 161 -6.94 -21.52 -16.41
CA ALA A 161 -7.09 -22.96 -16.17
C ALA A 161 -8.33 -23.32 -15.33
N ILE A 162 -8.75 -22.45 -14.40
CA ILE A 162 -10.02 -22.60 -13.67
C ILE A 162 -11.20 -22.44 -14.65
N PHE A 163 -11.12 -21.48 -15.58
CA PHE A 163 -12.11 -21.33 -16.66
C PHE A 163 -12.18 -22.54 -17.60
N ASP A 164 -11.03 -23.02 -18.09
CA ASP A 164 -10.95 -24.18 -18.99
C ASP A 164 -11.43 -25.48 -18.31
N SER A 165 -11.38 -25.54 -16.97
CA SER A 165 -12.01 -26.58 -16.15
C SER A 165 -13.53 -26.48 -16.04
N GLY A 166 -14.15 -25.46 -16.66
CA GLY A 166 -15.60 -25.22 -16.67
C GLY A 166 -16.14 -24.56 -15.40
N LEU A 167 -15.27 -23.99 -14.55
CA LEU A 167 -15.67 -23.33 -13.31
C LEU A 167 -15.95 -21.83 -13.52
N PRO A 168 -16.95 -21.25 -12.84
CA PRO A 168 -17.25 -19.82 -12.91
C PRO A 168 -16.06 -18.91 -12.57
N GLY A 169 -15.87 -17.89 -13.40
CA GLY A 169 -15.09 -16.69 -13.10
C GLY A 169 -15.82 -15.49 -13.71
N THR A 170 -16.29 -14.55 -12.89
CA THR A 170 -17.04 -13.37 -13.38
C THR A 170 -16.34 -12.07 -13.01
N ASP A 171 -16.46 -11.09 -13.90
CA ASP A 171 -15.73 -9.80 -13.87
C ASP A 171 -14.22 -9.97 -13.59
N VAL A 172 -13.50 -10.55 -14.58
CA VAL A 172 -12.04 -10.75 -14.50
C VAL A 172 -11.34 -9.40 -14.65
N ARG A 173 -10.60 -9.00 -13.63
CA ARG A 173 -9.87 -7.72 -13.57
C ARG A 173 -8.41 -7.97 -13.16
N ASP A 174 -7.46 -7.54 -13.98
CA ASP A 174 -6.06 -7.42 -13.56
C ASP A 174 -5.92 -6.13 -12.74
N ASN A 175 -5.63 -6.28 -11.45
CA ASN A 175 -5.50 -5.20 -10.48
C ASN A 175 -4.03 -4.94 -10.11
N SER A 176 -3.07 -5.55 -10.83
CA SER A 176 -1.65 -5.54 -10.44
C SER A 176 -1.09 -4.13 -10.25
N GLN A 177 -1.38 -3.23 -11.20
CA GLN A 177 -0.94 -1.83 -11.15
C GLN A 177 -1.55 -1.00 -10.00
N GLN A 178 -2.70 -1.41 -9.45
CA GLN A 178 -3.34 -0.71 -8.34
C GLN A 178 -2.90 -1.26 -6.98
N MET A 179 -2.53 -2.54 -6.93
CA MET A 179 -2.50 -3.29 -5.69
C MET A 179 -1.16 -3.98 -5.40
N CYS A 180 -0.35 -4.36 -6.39
CA CYS A 180 0.82 -5.20 -6.12
C CYS A 180 1.96 -4.48 -5.39
N ASP A 181 2.08 -3.16 -5.52
CA ASP A 181 3.02 -2.35 -4.73
C ASP A 181 2.74 -2.48 -3.21
N TYR A 182 1.46 -2.58 -2.83
CA TYR A 182 1.01 -2.76 -1.44
C TYR A 182 0.85 -4.23 -1.02
N LEU A 183 0.42 -5.10 -1.94
CA LEU A 183 0.21 -6.53 -1.68
C LEU A 183 1.48 -7.36 -1.81
N THR A 184 2.55 -6.76 -2.34
CA THR A 184 3.89 -7.31 -2.57
C THR A 184 3.93 -8.47 -3.58
N CYS A 185 2.99 -8.44 -4.53
CA CYS A 185 2.86 -9.39 -5.64
C CYS A 185 3.57 -8.91 -6.91
N VAL A 186 3.63 -9.79 -7.92
CA VAL A 186 4.06 -9.51 -9.30
C VAL A 186 2.85 -9.42 -10.23
N GLN A 187 1.82 -10.23 -9.99
CA GLN A 187 0.52 -10.09 -10.65
C GLN A 187 -0.61 -10.35 -9.64
N PHE A 188 -1.72 -9.63 -9.76
CA PHE A 188 -2.98 -9.90 -9.06
C PHE A 188 -4.14 -9.83 -10.05
N VAL A 189 -4.80 -10.97 -10.27
CA VAL A 189 -6.04 -11.07 -11.06
C VAL A 189 -7.20 -11.46 -10.15
N LYS A 190 -8.33 -10.77 -10.29
CA LYS A 190 -9.52 -10.93 -9.46
C LYS A 190 -10.77 -11.24 -10.30
N THR A 191 -11.58 -12.20 -9.84
CA THR A 191 -12.98 -12.40 -10.24
C THR A 191 -13.91 -12.05 -9.06
N GLU A 192 -15.22 -12.19 -9.20
CA GLU A 192 -16.17 -12.09 -8.06
C GLU A 192 -16.07 -13.30 -7.11
N GLU A 193 -15.73 -14.48 -7.65
CA GLU A 193 -15.64 -15.75 -6.93
C GLU A 193 -14.28 -15.91 -6.21
N TYR A 194 -13.17 -15.54 -6.86
CA TYR A 194 -11.83 -15.76 -6.34
C TYR A 194 -10.81 -14.68 -6.74
N SER A 195 -9.62 -14.78 -6.17
CA SER A 195 -8.52 -13.83 -6.33
C SER A 195 -7.19 -14.58 -6.35
N VAL A 196 -6.44 -14.45 -7.45
CA VAL A 196 -5.14 -15.11 -7.64
C VAL A 196 -4.03 -14.08 -7.59
N TYR A 197 -3.06 -14.33 -6.72
CA TYR A 197 -1.87 -13.51 -6.54
C TYR A 197 -0.63 -14.33 -6.92
N GLN A 198 0.17 -13.82 -7.85
CA GLN A 198 1.52 -14.33 -8.14
C GLN A 198 2.53 -13.51 -7.35
N PHE A 199 3.42 -14.17 -6.62
CA PHE A 199 4.51 -13.55 -5.88
C PHE A 199 5.87 -13.72 -6.60
N PRO A 200 6.92 -12.98 -6.19
CA PRO A 200 8.26 -13.18 -6.73
C PRO A 200 8.78 -14.60 -6.47
N ASP A 201 8.45 -15.15 -5.29
CA ASP A 201 8.89 -16.46 -4.80
C ASP A 201 7.84 -17.11 -3.87
N VAL A 202 8.13 -18.37 -3.50
CA VAL A 202 7.30 -19.22 -2.63
C VAL A 202 7.21 -18.67 -1.20
N GLN A 203 8.30 -18.09 -0.68
CA GLN A 203 8.38 -17.65 0.71
C GLN A 203 7.49 -16.42 0.95
N THR A 204 7.44 -15.50 0.00
CA THR A 204 6.57 -14.33 -0.01
C THR A 204 5.09 -14.74 -0.14
N ALA A 205 4.78 -15.73 -1.00
CA ALA A 205 3.43 -16.28 -1.11
C ALA A 205 2.95 -16.94 0.20
N GLN A 206 3.81 -17.74 0.84
CA GLN A 206 3.52 -18.39 2.12
C GLN A 206 3.26 -17.36 3.23
N ALA A 207 4.14 -16.37 3.38
CA ALA A 207 3.97 -15.31 4.37
C ALA A 207 2.65 -14.52 4.17
N ARG A 208 2.23 -14.30 2.91
CA ARG A 208 0.93 -13.67 2.61
C ARG A 208 -0.26 -14.56 2.98
N GLY A 209 -0.18 -15.86 2.69
CA GLY A 209 -1.24 -16.83 3.02
C GLY A 209 -1.46 -16.95 4.53
N GLU A 210 -0.37 -17.13 5.30
CA GLU A 210 -0.41 -17.16 6.77
C GLU A 210 -1.01 -15.89 7.36
N MET A 211 -0.59 -14.73 6.86
CA MET A 211 -1.04 -13.40 7.28
C MET A 211 -2.51 -13.12 6.99
N LEU A 212 -3.05 -13.63 5.87
CA LEU A 212 -4.47 -13.50 5.54
C LEU A 212 -5.34 -14.52 6.26
N GLY A 213 -4.77 -15.65 6.73
CA GLY A 213 -5.49 -16.72 7.41
C GLY A 213 -6.53 -17.44 6.53
N LYS A 214 -6.46 -17.25 5.21
CA LYS A 214 -7.40 -17.80 4.22
C LYS A 214 -6.76 -17.92 2.84
N GLY A 215 -7.34 -18.81 2.02
CA GLY A 215 -6.80 -19.14 0.71
C GLY A 215 -5.66 -20.16 0.78
N THR A 216 -5.23 -20.60 -0.40
CA THR A 216 -4.39 -21.79 -0.59
C THR A 216 -3.15 -21.39 -1.37
N VAL A 217 -1.97 -21.70 -0.82
CA VAL A 217 -0.66 -21.35 -1.39
C VAL A 217 -0.06 -22.56 -2.10
N SER A 218 0.26 -22.41 -3.37
CA SER A 218 0.82 -23.46 -4.23
C SER A 218 1.94 -22.88 -5.08
N GLY A 219 3.18 -23.28 -4.80
CA GLY A 219 4.37 -22.60 -5.32
C GLY A 219 4.41 -21.12 -4.94
N ALA A 220 4.62 -20.24 -5.93
CA ALA A 220 4.58 -18.78 -5.76
C ALA A 220 3.17 -18.17 -6.00
N ILE A 221 2.13 -19.00 -6.10
CA ILE A 221 0.74 -18.57 -6.21
C ILE A 221 0.05 -18.65 -4.84
N LEU A 222 -0.78 -17.64 -4.55
CA LEU A 222 -1.83 -17.71 -3.53
C LEU A 222 -3.18 -17.52 -4.22
N THR A 223 -4.13 -18.43 -3.99
CA THR A 223 -5.52 -18.29 -4.45
C THR A 223 -6.46 -18.14 -3.26
N VAL A 224 -7.28 -17.09 -3.26
CA VAL A 224 -8.27 -16.79 -2.21
C VAL A 224 -9.67 -16.92 -2.79
N PHE A 225 -10.53 -17.73 -2.16
CA PHE A 225 -11.92 -17.96 -2.58
C PHE A 225 -12.87 -17.19 -1.66
N ASP A 226 -13.46 -16.10 -2.15
CA ASP A 226 -14.30 -15.18 -1.36
C ASP A 226 -15.78 -15.15 -1.81
N GLY A 227 -16.08 -15.59 -3.03
CA GLY A 227 -17.44 -15.73 -3.58
C GLY A 227 -17.81 -17.16 -4.01
N VAL A 228 -16.94 -18.15 -3.76
CA VAL A 228 -17.23 -19.58 -4.02
C VAL A 228 -18.04 -20.19 -2.87
N ASP A 229 -19.01 -21.06 -3.20
CA ASP A 229 -19.69 -21.91 -2.22
C ASP A 229 -18.67 -22.81 -1.48
N PRO A 230 -18.60 -22.79 -0.13
CA PRO A 230 -17.67 -23.63 0.63
C PRO A 230 -17.70 -25.12 0.29
N ALA A 231 -18.84 -25.66 -0.17
CA ALA A 231 -18.94 -27.05 -0.61
C ALA A 231 -18.20 -27.34 -1.94
N ARG A 232 -17.85 -26.30 -2.70
CA ARG A 232 -17.22 -26.36 -4.03
C ARG A 232 -15.78 -25.88 -4.08
N VAL A 233 -15.24 -25.29 -3.01
CA VAL A 233 -13.87 -24.73 -2.99
C VAL A 233 -12.82 -25.74 -3.48
N ALA A 234 -12.93 -27.00 -3.07
CA ALA A 234 -12.04 -28.09 -3.51
C ALA A 234 -12.05 -28.35 -5.03
N GLU A 235 -13.12 -28.00 -5.75
CA GLU A 235 -13.15 -28.07 -7.23
C GLU A 235 -12.21 -27.02 -7.84
N TYR A 236 -12.21 -25.80 -7.30
CA TYR A 236 -11.39 -24.69 -7.78
C TYR A 236 -9.93 -24.85 -7.36
N GLU A 237 -9.68 -25.38 -6.15
CA GLU A 237 -8.32 -25.74 -5.70
C GLU A 237 -7.70 -26.79 -6.62
N ALA A 238 -8.43 -27.87 -6.94
CA ALA A 238 -7.94 -28.90 -7.86
C ALA A 238 -7.64 -28.36 -9.27
N ALA A 239 -8.46 -27.43 -9.78
CA ALA A 239 -8.20 -26.77 -11.07
C ALA A 239 -6.97 -25.84 -11.01
N ALA A 240 -6.80 -25.09 -9.92
CA ALA A 240 -5.64 -24.21 -9.71
C ALA A 240 -4.33 -25.01 -9.57
N ASP A 241 -4.32 -26.06 -8.76
CA ASP A 241 -3.15 -26.93 -8.59
C ASP A 241 -2.79 -27.69 -9.87
N ALA A 242 -3.77 -28.10 -10.68
CA ALA A 242 -3.51 -28.70 -11.99
C ALA A 242 -2.77 -27.73 -12.94
N ALA A 243 -3.11 -26.43 -12.89
CA ALA A 243 -2.42 -25.39 -13.65
C ALA A 243 -0.95 -25.20 -13.21
N ILE A 244 -0.69 -25.41 -11.92
CA ILE A 244 0.62 -25.21 -11.28
C ILE A 244 1.53 -26.44 -11.43
N ALA A 245 0.95 -27.65 -11.32
CA ALA A 245 1.66 -28.92 -11.48
C ALA A 245 1.85 -29.36 -12.95
N GLY A 246 1.18 -28.71 -13.91
CA GLY A 246 1.27 -29.02 -15.34
C GLY A 246 2.52 -28.52 -16.07
N ARG A 247 3.67 -28.39 -15.39
CA ARG A 247 4.94 -27.85 -15.93
C ARG A 247 6.18 -28.67 -15.57
#